data_AF-A0A834IW55-F1
#
_entry.id   AF-A0A834IW55-F1
#
_cell.length_a   1.000
_cell.length_b   1.000
_cell.length_c   1.000
_cell.angle_alpha   90.00
_cell.angle_beta   90.00
_cell.angle_gamma   90.00
#
_symmetry.space_group_name_H-M   'P 1'
#
loop_
_entity.id
_entity.type
_entity.pdbx_description
1 polymer ?
#
loop_
_entity_poly.entity_id
_entity_poly.type
_entity_poly.pdbx_seq_one_letter_code
_entity_poly.pdbx_strand_id
1 'polypeptide(L)'
;MSTKHGERSGRPKRADTLKISTERVHHIIHEYLGMRKFFAKWVLRELTFDQKQGRVDDSKHCLVWFGQDEFLHRYVTMDETWLHLFTLKSN
;
A
#
# COMPACT_ATOMS: atom_id res chain seq x y z
N MET A 1 0.05 -11.77 -19.08
CA MET A 1 0.21 -12.76 -17.99
C MET A 1 0.23 -11.98 -16.68
N SER A 2 -0.81 -12.11 -15.86
CA SER A 2 -0.98 -11.26 -14.67
C SER A 2 -0.33 -11.93 -13.45
N THR A 3 0.73 -11.32 -12.94
CA THR A 3 1.44 -11.73 -11.72
C THR A 3 0.54 -11.48 -10.52
N LYS A 4 0.03 -12.54 -9.88
CA LYS A 4 -0.81 -12.41 -8.68
C LYS A 4 0.03 -11.89 -7.51
N HIS A 5 -0.19 -10.64 -7.10
CA HIS A 5 0.21 -10.20 -5.77
C HIS A 5 -0.57 -10.99 -4.72
N GLY A 6 0.11 -11.38 -3.64
CA GLY A 6 -0.36 -12.35 -2.64
C GLY A 6 -1.79 -12.10 -2.16
N GLU A 7 -2.67 -13.05 -2.46
CA GLU A 7 -4.07 -13.01 -2.05
C GLU A 7 -4.19 -13.05 -0.52
N ARG A 8 -4.79 -12.00 0.05
CA ARG A 8 -5.07 -11.92 1.49
C ARG A 8 -6.24 -12.84 1.82
N SER A 9 -5.97 -13.97 2.45
CA SER A 9 -7.03 -14.84 2.98
C SER A 9 -7.08 -14.79 4.51
N GLY A 10 -8.27 -14.63 5.08
CA GLY A 10 -8.49 -14.70 6.52
C GLY A 10 -8.20 -16.09 7.11
N ARG A 11 -7.80 -16.12 8.39
CA ARG A 11 -7.46 -17.37 9.11
C ARG A 11 -8.58 -18.42 9.12
N PRO A 12 -9.87 -18.08 9.37
CA PRO A 12 -10.94 -19.08 9.47
C PRO A 12 -11.13 -19.84 8.15
N LYS A 13 -11.11 -19.10 7.04
CA LYS A 13 -11.32 -19.63 5.69
C LYS A 13 -10.33 -20.73 5.30
N ARG A 14 -9.08 -20.68 5.80
CA ARG A 14 -8.07 -21.72 5.53
C ARG A 14 -8.25 -22.96 6.40
N ALA A 15 -8.63 -22.78 7.67
CA ALA A 15 -8.85 -23.89 8.61
C ALA A 15 -10.00 -24.79 8.16
N ASP A 16 -11.12 -24.18 7.78
CA ASP A 16 -12.33 -24.91 7.36
C ASP A 16 -12.11 -25.70 6.05
N THR A 17 -11.39 -25.11 5.09
CA THR A 17 -11.06 -25.77 3.82
C THR A 17 -10.17 -26.99 4.01
N LEU A 18 -9.22 -26.90 4.95
CA LEU A 18 -8.23 -27.94 5.19
C LEU A 18 -8.65 -28.91 6.32
N LYS A 19 -9.82 -28.70 6.94
CA LYS A 19 -10.33 -29.46 8.10
C LYS A 19 -9.30 -29.61 9.23
N ILE A 20 -8.50 -28.57 9.46
CA ILE A 20 -7.49 -28.52 10.53
C ILE A 20 -7.79 -27.38 11.48
N SER A 21 -7.35 -27.49 12.73
CA SER A 21 -7.56 -26.45 13.73
C SER A 21 -6.83 -25.16 13.35
N THR A 22 -7.35 -24.02 13.83
CA THR A 22 -6.75 -22.70 13.56
C THR A 22 -5.34 -22.58 14.16
N GLU A 23 -5.08 -23.25 15.27
CA GLU A 23 -3.77 -23.34 15.93
C GLU A 23 -2.78 -24.08 15.04
N ARG A 24 -3.21 -25.17 14.39
CA ARG A 24 -2.35 -25.91 13.45
C ARG A 24 -2.05 -25.08 12.21
N VAL A 25 -3.03 -24.35 11.68
CA VAL A 25 -2.82 -23.37 10.59
C VAL A 25 -1.81 -22.30 11.00
N HIS A 26 -1.94 -21.74 12.20
CA HIS A 26 -1.02 -20.74 12.73
C HIS A 26 0.41 -21.28 12.83
N HIS A 27 0.58 -22.46 13.42
CA HIS A 27 1.88 -23.09 13.57
C HIS A 27 2.55 -23.39 12.22
N ILE A 28 1.80 -23.89 11.23
CA ILE A 28 2.34 -24.12 9.87
C ILE A 28 2.78 -22.81 9.22
N ILE A 29 1.93 -21.77 9.27
CA ILE A 29 2.23 -20.47 8.66
C ILE A 29 3.44 -19.81 9.31
N HIS A 30 3.54 -19.83 10.63
CA HIS A 30 4.58 -19.11 11.37
C HIS A 30 5.89 -19.90 11.49
N GLU A 31 5.83 -21.18 11.90
CA GLU A 31 7.02 -21.95 12.24
C GLU A 31 7.61 -22.69 11.03
N TYR A 32 6.78 -23.31 10.20
CA TYR A 32 7.26 -24.08 9.04
C TYR A 32 7.45 -23.22 7.79
N LEU A 33 6.55 -22.27 7.54
CA LEU A 33 6.60 -21.41 6.35
C LEU A 33 7.26 -20.04 6.61
N GLY A 34 7.55 -19.70 7.87
CA GLY A 34 8.20 -18.44 8.24
C GLY A 34 7.41 -17.18 7.86
N MET A 35 6.11 -17.31 7.62
CA MET A 35 5.27 -16.20 7.14
C MET A 35 4.82 -15.32 8.30
N ARG A 36 4.78 -14.01 8.05
CA ARG A 36 4.29 -13.03 9.02
C ARG A 36 3.07 -12.30 8.46
N LYS A 37 2.14 -11.94 9.34
CA LYS A 37 1.00 -11.10 8.97
C LYS A 37 1.50 -9.67 8.76
N PHE A 38 1.53 -9.23 7.49
CA PHE A 38 1.75 -7.84 7.17
C PHE A 38 0.43 -7.07 7.19
N PHE A 39 0.46 -5.85 7.73
CA PHE A 39 -0.61 -4.89 7.53
C PHE A 39 -0.53 -4.39 6.10
N ALA A 40 -1.67 -4.40 5.40
CA ALA A 40 -1.76 -3.75 4.11
C ALA A 40 -1.66 -2.23 4.34
N LYS A 41 -0.79 -1.56 3.59
CA LYS A 41 -0.82 -0.09 3.49
C LYS A 41 -1.95 0.28 2.54
N TRP A 42 -2.78 1.24 2.94
CA TRP A 42 -3.79 1.80 2.05
C TRP A 42 -3.08 2.58 0.94
N VAL A 43 -3.34 2.19 -0.31
CA VAL A 43 -2.90 2.93 -1.50
C VAL A 43 -4.16 3.46 -2.16
N LEU A 44 -4.23 4.77 -2.37
CA LEU A 44 -5.43 5.47 -2.86
C LEU A 44 -5.95 4.91 -4.19
N ARG A 45 -5.04 4.42 -5.04
CA ARG A 45 -5.36 3.87 -6.36
C ARG A 45 -4.42 2.74 -6.72
N GLU A 46 -4.97 1.65 -7.25
CA GLU A 46 -4.17 0.66 -7.95
C GLU A 46 -3.79 1.21 -9.34
N LEU A 47 -2.49 1.33 -9.58
CA LEU A 47 -1.96 1.88 -10.82
C LEU A 47 -1.82 0.80 -11.88
N THR A 48 -2.15 1.12 -13.13
CA THR A 48 -1.83 0.29 -14.29
C THR A 48 -0.31 0.21 -14.49
N PHE A 49 0.14 -0.73 -15.33
CA PHE A 49 1.55 -0.85 -15.68
C PHE A 49 2.09 0.46 -16.26
N ASP A 50 1.38 1.05 -17.23
CA ASP A 50 1.78 2.29 -17.89
C ASP A 50 1.83 3.48 -16.92
N GLN A 51 0.88 3.56 -15.96
CA GLN A 51 0.91 4.59 -14.92
C GLN A 51 2.11 4.44 -13.98
N LYS A 52 2.53 3.20 -13.67
CA LYS A 52 3.75 2.96 -12.88
C LYS A 52 4.98 3.38 -13.67
N GLN A 53 5.02 3.04 -14.96
CA GLN A 53 6.13 3.40 -15.83
C GLN A 53 6.25 4.93 -15.97
N GLY A 54 5.15 5.63 -16.23
CA GLY A 54 5.11 7.10 -16.28
C GLY A 54 5.64 7.73 -14.98
N ARG A 55 5.22 7.24 -13.81
CA ARG A 55 5.75 7.73 -12.53
C ARG A 55 7.26 7.52 -12.36
N VAL A 56 7.80 6.40 -12.85
CA VAL A 56 9.24 6.13 -12.80
C VAL A 56 9.98 7.11 -13.69
N ASP A 57 9.48 7.36 -14.90
CA ASP A 57 10.13 8.24 -15.86
C ASP A 57 10.06 9.71 -15.41
N ASP A 58 8.91 10.17 -14.90
CA ASP A 58 8.76 11.48 -14.27
C ASP A 58 9.74 11.65 -13.08
N SER A 59 9.85 10.63 -12.23
CA SER A 59 10.76 10.68 -11.07
C SER A 59 12.23 10.76 -11.49
N LYS A 60 12.63 10.06 -12.56
CA LYS A 60 13.99 10.16 -13.13
C LYS A 60 14.26 11.56 -13.67
N HIS A 61 13.29 12.16 -14.38
CA HIS A 61 13.42 13.53 -14.87
C HIS A 61 13.55 14.52 -13.71
N CYS A 62 12.71 14.40 -12.68
CA CYS A 62 12.84 15.22 -11.48
C CYS A 62 14.22 15.04 -10.83
N LEU A 63 14.73 13.81 -10.70
CA LEU A 63 16.03 13.55 -10.09
C LEU A 63 17.19 14.27 -10.78
N VAL A 64 17.16 14.37 -12.11
CA VAL A 64 18.15 15.15 -12.88
C VAL A 64 18.12 16.63 -12.50
N TRP A 65 16.93 17.21 -12.37
CA TRP A 65 16.77 18.62 -11.98
C TRP A 65 17.11 18.87 -10.51
N PHE A 66 16.86 17.90 -9.63
CA PHE A 66 17.24 17.96 -8.21
C PHE A 66 18.76 18.02 -8.01
N GLY A 67 19.56 17.48 -8.94
CA GLY A 67 21.02 17.58 -8.89
C GLY A 67 21.57 18.98 -9.20
N GLN A 68 20.72 19.95 -9.54
CA GLN A 68 21.10 21.35 -9.76
C GLN A 68 20.72 22.16 -8.52
N ASP A 69 21.71 22.84 -7.92
CA ASP A 69 21.71 23.43 -6.56
C ASP A 69 20.58 24.44 -6.25
N GLU A 70 19.74 24.82 -7.21
CA GLU A 70 18.72 25.87 -7.06
C GLU A 70 17.29 25.46 -7.43
N PHE A 71 17.05 24.22 -7.87
CA PHE A 71 15.70 23.82 -8.29
C PHE A 71 14.71 23.85 -7.11
N LEU A 72 15.08 23.22 -5.99
CA LEU A 72 14.23 23.10 -4.81
C LEU A 72 13.91 24.45 -4.16
N HIS A 73 14.87 25.37 -4.14
CA HIS A 73 14.69 26.70 -3.56
C HIS A 73 13.63 27.54 -4.28
N ARG A 74 13.36 27.23 -5.56
CA ARG A 74 12.36 27.91 -6.38
C ARG A 74 11.07 27.10 -6.56
N TYR A 75 11.05 25.85 -6.09
CA TYR A 75 9.93 24.95 -6.32
C TYR A 75 8.80 25.23 -5.32
N VAL A 76 7.67 25.73 -5.81
CA VAL A 76 6.46 26.00 -5.02
C VAL A 76 5.35 25.07 -5.48
N THR A 77 4.74 24.34 -4.54
CA THR A 77 3.59 23.45 -4.79
C THR A 77 2.35 23.95 -4.08
N MET A 78 1.18 23.68 -4.65
CA MET A 78 -0.12 23.96 -4.05
C MET A 78 -0.98 22.70 -4.15
N ASP A 79 -1.75 22.39 -3.11
CA ASP A 79 -2.78 21.36 -3.12
C ASP A 79 -3.95 21.80 -2.24
N GLU A 80 -5.14 21.26 -2.50
CA GLU A 80 -6.36 21.58 -1.77
C GLU A 80 -6.74 20.44 -0.85
N THR A 81 -7.04 20.75 0.42
CA THR A 81 -7.53 19.77 1.38
C THR A 81 -8.89 20.18 1.90
N TRP A 82 -9.85 19.27 1.85
CA TRP A 82 -11.19 19.47 2.41
C TRP A 82 -11.15 19.50 3.94
N LEU A 83 -11.55 20.61 4.55
CA LEU A 83 -11.70 20.74 6.01
C LEU A 83 -13.14 20.40 6.41
N HIS A 84 -13.31 19.30 7.15
CA HIS A 84 -14.61 18.93 7.70
C HIS A 84 -14.81 19.53 9.09
N LEU A 85 -15.67 20.55 9.20
CA LEU A 85 -16.04 21.14 10.49
C LEU A 85 -17.17 20.33 11.12
N PHE A 86 -16.86 19.64 12.22
CA PHE A 86 -17.87 18.95 13.01
C PHE A 86 -18.52 19.93 13.99
N THR A 87 -19.79 20.27 13.77
CA THR A 87 -20.60 21.03 14.72
C THR A 87 -21.29 20.07 15.68
N LEU A 88 -20.90 20.13 16.96
CA LEU A 88 -21.68 19.51 18.03
C LEU A 88 -23.02 20.25 18.12
N LYS A 89 -24.12 19.59 17.73
CA LYS A 89 -25.44 20.08 18.13
C LYS A 89 -25.51 20.04 19.65
N SER A 90 -25.75 21.18 20.28
CA SER A 90 -26.05 21.27 21.70
C SER A 90 -27.30 20.44 22.00
N ASN A 91 -27.19 19.52 22.97
CA ASN A 91 -28.32 18.77 23.53
C ASN A 91 -29.33 19.70 24.20
#